data_AF-A0A540WW91-F1
#
_entry.id   AF-A0A540WW91-F1
#
_cell.length_a   1.000
_cell.length_b   1.000
_cell.length_c   1.000
_cell.angle_alpha   90.00
_cell.angle_beta   90.00
_cell.angle_gamma   90.00
#
_symmetry.space_group_name_H-M   'P 1'
#
loop_
_entity.id
_entity.type
_entity.pdbx_description
1 polymer ?
#
loop_
_entity_poly.entity_id
_entity_poly.type
_entity_poly.pdbx_seq_one_letter_code
_entity_poly.pdbx_strand_id
1 'polypeptide(L)'
;MRRLLTVLAVLHLTACATTHTNDPSNPSGPVPRPVPPDASEARRLGAEADKLLEDGRYEDALFLYRKAWADGFRHPDALYYAGVIAARAGSQDEAIIWLERAADQGFAATTSLTTEPSLESVRQHTSWARIAEKVAANARKDAPAAATQN
;
A
#
# COMPACT_ATOMS: atom_id res chain seq x y z
N MET A 1 -19.59 67.83 -27.53
CA MET A 1 -19.05 66.62 -28.20
C MET A 1 -17.87 66.12 -27.37
N ARG A 2 -17.86 64.81 -27.10
CA ARG A 2 -16.79 63.94 -26.57
C ARG A 2 -15.89 64.43 -25.40
N ARG A 3 -16.05 63.66 -24.33
CA ARG A 3 -15.36 63.69 -23.04
C ARG A 3 -14.00 62.97 -23.10
N LEU A 4 -13.20 63.25 -22.08
CA LEU A 4 -12.31 62.37 -21.31
C LEU A 4 -10.80 62.42 -21.60
N LEU A 5 -10.13 62.98 -20.58
CA LEU A 5 -8.72 62.94 -20.26
C LEU A 5 -8.18 61.51 -20.24
N THR A 6 -7.00 61.34 -20.82
CA THR A 6 -6.11 60.19 -20.67
C THR A 6 -5.50 60.17 -19.27
N VAL A 7 -5.87 59.17 -18.45
CA VAL A 7 -5.18 58.83 -17.19
C VAL A 7 -4.46 57.51 -17.36
N LEU A 8 -3.15 57.56 -17.06
CA LEU A 8 -2.23 56.43 -16.94
C LEU A 8 -2.74 55.38 -15.95
N ALA A 9 -2.75 54.12 -16.36
CA ALA A 9 -2.68 52.98 -15.46
C ALA A 9 -1.86 51.87 -16.13
N VAL A 10 -0.54 51.92 -15.93
CA VAL A 10 0.37 50.82 -16.27
C VAL A 10 0.38 49.90 -15.05
N LEU A 11 -0.42 48.84 -15.09
CA LEU A 11 -0.36 47.74 -14.15
C LEU A 11 0.33 46.57 -14.86
N HIS A 12 1.51 46.20 -14.38
CA HIS A 12 2.32 45.13 -14.98
C HIS A 12 1.62 43.78 -14.80
N LEU A 13 1.19 43.19 -15.92
CA LEU A 13 0.68 41.83 -15.98
C LEU A 13 1.85 40.89 -16.35
N THR A 14 2.58 40.42 -15.34
CA THR A 14 3.49 39.28 -15.49
C THR A 14 3.05 38.16 -14.56
N ALA A 15 2.14 37.32 -15.07
CA ALA A 15 1.91 35.99 -14.55
C ALA A 15 2.18 35.01 -15.69
N CYS A 16 3.37 34.42 -15.70
CA CYS A 16 3.71 33.31 -16.56
C CYS A 16 2.86 32.10 -16.15
N ALA A 17 1.79 31.85 -16.87
CA ALA A 17 1.16 30.54 -16.88
C ALA A 17 2.00 29.64 -17.80
N THR A 18 2.88 28.83 -17.22
CA THR A 18 3.51 27.72 -17.95
C THR A 18 2.43 26.66 -18.18
N THR A 19 1.69 26.81 -19.27
CA THR A 19 0.89 25.73 -19.84
C THR A 19 1.84 24.61 -20.21
N HIS A 20 1.81 23.52 -19.44
CA HIS A 20 2.47 22.29 -19.80
C HIS A 20 1.87 21.81 -21.13
N THR A 21 2.67 21.87 -22.19
CA THR A 21 2.31 21.46 -23.54
C THR A 21 2.07 19.96 -23.55
N ASN A 22 0.81 19.54 -23.68
CA ASN A 22 0.49 18.16 -24.04
C ASN A 22 0.94 17.93 -25.49
N ASP A 23 1.87 17.00 -25.69
CA ASP A 23 2.28 16.50 -27.00
C ASP A 23 1.18 15.59 -27.58
N PRO A 24 0.62 15.87 -28.77
CA PRO A 24 -0.47 15.12 -29.37
C PRO A 24 -0.08 13.73 -29.93
N SER A 25 1.14 13.24 -29.69
CA SER A 25 1.67 12.02 -30.32
C SER A 25 1.52 10.73 -29.50
N ASN A 26 0.90 10.76 -28.30
CA ASN A 26 0.71 9.54 -27.48
C ASN A 26 -0.78 9.23 -27.24
N PRO A 27 -1.42 8.39 -28.08
CA PRO A 27 -2.81 8.02 -27.87
C PRO A 27 -2.91 6.97 -26.77
N SER A 28 -3.38 7.41 -25.59
CA SER A 28 -3.94 6.57 -24.52
C SER A 28 -3.07 5.37 -24.11
N GLY A 29 -2.28 5.53 -23.05
CA GLY A 29 -1.83 4.39 -22.26
C GLY A 29 -3.01 3.49 -21.87
N PRO A 30 -2.78 2.19 -21.61
CA PRO A 30 -3.85 1.23 -21.36
C PRO A 30 -4.83 1.79 -20.33
N VAL A 31 -6.12 1.84 -20.70
CA VAL A 31 -7.21 2.20 -19.79
C VAL A 31 -6.97 1.44 -18.48
N PRO A 32 -6.90 2.12 -17.32
CA PRO A 32 -6.71 1.44 -16.05
C PRO A 32 -7.78 0.37 -15.94
N ARG A 33 -7.35 -0.90 -15.89
CA ARG A 33 -8.27 -2.01 -15.65
C ARG A 33 -9.02 -1.68 -14.35
N PRO A 34 -10.35 -1.87 -14.26
CA PRO A 34 -11.08 -1.64 -13.02
C PRO A 34 -10.37 -2.38 -11.90
N VAL A 35 -9.86 -1.64 -10.91
CA VAL A 35 -9.17 -2.23 -9.78
C VAL A 35 -10.22 -3.01 -8.98
N PRO A 36 -10.00 -4.30 -8.67
CA PRO A 36 -10.91 -5.05 -7.82
C PRO A 36 -11.23 -4.25 -6.55
N PRO A 37 -12.50 -4.26 -6.06
CA PRO A 37 -12.89 -3.48 -4.89
C PRO A 37 -11.97 -3.69 -3.69
N ASP A 38 -11.56 -4.95 -3.49
CA ASP A 38 -10.56 -5.40 -2.53
C ASP A 38 -9.21 -4.65 -2.65
N ALA A 39 -8.59 -4.64 -3.83
CA ALA A 39 -7.30 -3.97 -4.03
C ALA A 39 -7.38 -2.43 -3.92
N SER A 40 -8.55 -1.83 -4.16
CA SER A 40 -8.78 -0.41 -3.91
C SER A 40 -8.86 -0.10 -2.42
N GLU A 41 -9.56 -0.94 -1.66
CA GLU A 41 -9.67 -0.79 -0.21
C GLU A 41 -8.34 -1.06 0.50
N ALA A 42 -7.59 -2.07 0.06
CA ALA A 42 -6.24 -2.35 0.54
C ALA A 42 -5.32 -1.13 0.42
N ARG A 43 -5.37 -0.44 -0.73
CA ARG A 43 -4.58 0.77 -0.96
C ARG A 43 -5.02 1.92 -0.07
N ARG A 44 -6.33 2.08 0.17
CA ARG A 44 -6.87 3.12 1.06
C ARG A 44 -6.44 2.89 2.50
N LEU A 45 -6.61 1.67 3.01
CA LEU A 45 -6.20 1.29 4.35
C LEU A 45 -4.69 1.50 4.55
N GLY A 46 -3.86 1.10 3.58
CA GLY A 46 -2.42 1.34 3.63
C GLY A 46 -2.08 2.84 3.73
N ALA A 47 -2.65 3.65 2.84
CA ALA A 47 -2.40 5.09 2.84
C ALA A 47 -2.89 5.82 4.10
N GLU A 48 -3.98 5.35 4.72
CA GLU A 48 -4.47 5.91 5.98
C GLU A 48 -3.62 5.44 7.17
N ALA A 49 -3.26 4.16 7.20
CA ALA A 49 -2.35 3.61 8.19
C ALA A 49 -1.00 4.33 8.16
N ASP A 50 -0.41 4.59 6.99
CA ASP A 50 0.86 5.30 6.84
C ASP A 50 0.85 6.66 7.55
N LYS A 51 -0.21 7.44 7.37
CA LYS A 51 -0.38 8.74 8.06
C LYS A 51 -0.42 8.58 9.58
N LEU A 52 -1.13 7.55 10.06
CA LEU A 52 -1.18 7.25 11.49
C LEU A 52 0.18 6.81 12.02
N LEU A 53 0.97 6.07 11.24
CA LEU A 53 2.33 5.67 11.63
C LEU A 53 3.30 6.85 11.67
N GLU A 54 3.18 7.81 10.75
CA GLU A 54 3.95 9.06 10.79
C GLU A 54 3.71 9.82 12.11
N ASP A 55 2.48 9.76 12.63
CA ASP A 55 2.09 10.34 13.93
C ASP A 55 2.39 9.41 15.13
N GLY A 56 2.97 8.22 14.92
CA GLY A 56 3.24 7.22 15.95
C GLY A 56 1.99 6.53 16.52
N ARG A 57 0.85 6.65 15.85
CA ARG A 57 -0.47 6.13 16.26
C ARG A 57 -0.70 4.70 15.78
N TYR A 58 0.14 3.77 16.25
CA TYR A 58 0.12 2.37 15.82
C TYR A 58 -1.23 1.67 16.09
N GLU A 59 -1.84 1.89 17.26
CA GLU A 59 -3.12 1.24 17.61
C GLU A 59 -4.29 1.72 16.74
N ASP A 60 -4.29 2.99 16.34
CA ASP A 60 -5.32 3.52 15.44
C ASP A 60 -5.16 2.91 14.04
N ALA A 61 -3.92 2.74 13.57
CA ALA A 61 -3.65 2.06 12.31
C ALA A 61 -4.12 0.59 12.36
N LEU A 62 -3.83 -0.13 13.46
CA LEU A 62 -4.31 -1.49 13.66
C LEU A 62 -5.83 -1.56 13.76
N PHE A 63 -6.48 -0.57 14.38
CA PHE A 63 -7.93 -0.52 14.48
C PHE A 63 -8.60 -0.49 13.09
N LEU A 64 -8.04 0.26 12.13
CA LEU A 64 -8.54 0.26 10.75
C LEU A 64 -8.50 -1.15 10.13
N TYR A 65 -7.39 -1.87 10.29
CA TYR A 65 -7.25 -3.24 9.80
C TYR A 65 -8.15 -4.23 10.52
N ARG A 66 -8.30 -4.12 11.85
CA ARG A 66 -9.23 -4.95 12.65
C ARG A 66 -10.67 -4.76 12.17
N LYS A 67 -11.09 -3.51 11.94
CA LYS A 67 -12.42 -3.17 11.43
C LYS A 67 -12.63 -3.73 10.02
N ALA A 68 -11.71 -3.47 9.10
CA ALA A 68 -11.80 -3.98 7.74
C ALA A 68 -11.88 -5.51 7.71
N TRP A 69 -11.07 -6.20 8.54
CA TRP A 69 -11.13 -7.65 8.67
C TRP A 69 -12.50 -8.15 9.15
N ALA A 70 -13.10 -7.48 10.14
CA ALA A 70 -14.44 -7.80 10.63
C ALA A 70 -15.49 -7.61 9.53
N ASP A 71 -15.30 -6.64 8.64
CA ASP A 71 -16.15 -6.36 7.47
C ASP A 71 -15.87 -7.28 6.26
N GLY A 72 -15.00 -8.29 6.42
CA GLY A 72 -14.74 -9.31 5.41
C GLY A 72 -13.57 -9.01 4.46
N PHE A 73 -12.77 -7.99 4.73
CA PHE A 73 -11.57 -7.69 3.95
C PHE A 73 -10.50 -8.80 4.08
N ARG A 74 -9.95 -9.26 2.96
CA ARG A 74 -9.04 -10.42 2.90
C ARG A 74 -7.80 -10.24 2.01
N HIS A 75 -7.41 -9.01 1.69
CA HIS A 75 -6.23 -8.80 0.83
C HIS A 75 -4.93 -9.28 1.52
N PRO A 76 -4.18 -10.25 0.95
CA PRO A 76 -3.01 -10.82 1.61
C PRO A 76 -1.94 -9.79 1.96
N ASP A 77 -1.59 -8.88 1.03
CA ASP A 77 -0.55 -7.87 1.27
C ASP A 77 -0.91 -6.87 2.37
N ALA A 78 -2.20 -6.52 2.48
CA ALA A 78 -2.67 -5.57 3.47
C ALA A 78 -2.71 -6.22 4.86
N LEU A 79 -3.02 -7.52 4.93
CA LEU A 79 -2.91 -8.30 6.17
C LEU A 79 -1.46 -8.46 6.61
N TYR A 80 -0.53 -8.64 5.66
CA TYR A 80 0.90 -8.61 5.95
C TYR A 80 1.29 -7.25 6.54
N TYR A 81 0.83 -6.14 5.94
CA TYR A 81 1.10 -4.80 6.44
C TYR A 81 0.58 -4.58 7.87
N ALA A 82 -0.62 -5.08 8.19
CA ALA A 82 -1.15 -5.06 9.56
C ALA A 82 -0.22 -5.80 10.54
N GLY A 83 0.37 -6.93 10.14
CA GLY A 83 1.35 -7.66 10.93
C GLY A 83 2.64 -6.88 11.18
N VAL A 84 3.14 -6.18 10.15
CA VAL A 84 4.29 -5.26 10.27
C VAL A 84 3.99 -4.13 11.25
N ILE A 85 2.81 -3.51 11.16
CA ILE A 85 2.39 -2.45 12.10
C ILE A 85 2.34 -2.98 13.53
N ALA A 86 1.73 -4.14 13.75
CA ALA A 86 1.63 -4.75 15.07
C ALA A 86 3.01 -5.03 15.67
N ALA A 87 3.96 -5.48 14.85
CA ALA A 87 5.33 -5.69 15.29
C ALA A 87 6.04 -4.38 15.67
N ARG A 88 5.84 -3.31 14.88
CA ARG A 88 6.35 -1.96 15.20
C ARG A 88 5.74 -1.40 16.48
N ALA A 89 4.49 -1.75 16.79
CA ALA A 89 3.84 -1.41 18.05
C ALA A 89 4.39 -2.20 19.26
N GLY A 90 5.25 -3.21 19.03
CA GLY A 90 5.77 -4.12 20.06
C GLY A 90 4.84 -5.29 20.37
N SER A 91 3.72 -5.43 19.66
CA SER A 91 2.71 -6.46 19.88
C SER A 91 3.02 -7.72 19.06
N GLN A 92 4.01 -8.50 19.52
CA GLN A 92 4.49 -9.71 18.83
C GLN A 92 3.39 -10.74 18.57
N ASP A 93 2.50 -10.99 19.54
CA ASP A 93 1.42 -11.97 19.39
C ASP A 93 0.39 -11.54 18.34
N GLU A 94 0.06 -10.25 18.30
CA GLU A 94 -0.85 -9.73 17.28
C GLU A 94 -0.21 -9.73 15.88
N ALA A 95 1.09 -9.44 15.79
CA ALA A 95 1.83 -9.57 14.53
C ALA A 95 1.71 -10.99 13.98
N ILE A 96 1.89 -12.02 14.83
CA ILE A 96 1.72 -13.43 14.45
C ILE A 96 0.31 -13.70 13.92
N ILE A 97 -0.72 -13.21 14.60
CA ILE A 97 -2.11 -13.38 14.15
C ILE A 97 -2.31 -12.80 12.74
N TRP A 98 -1.83 -11.59 12.48
CA TRP A 98 -1.98 -10.95 11.16
C TRP A 98 -1.16 -11.62 10.07
N LEU A 99 0.07 -12.02 10.37
CA LEU A 99 0.93 -12.74 9.42
C LEU A 99 0.38 -14.13 9.08
N GLU A 100 -0.23 -14.82 10.04
CA GLU A 100 -0.95 -16.06 9.78
C GLU A 100 -2.13 -15.84 8.83
N ARG A 101 -2.95 -14.81 9.07
CA ARG A 101 -4.05 -14.44 8.17
C ARG A 101 -3.56 -14.10 6.77
N ALA A 102 -2.46 -13.34 6.66
CA ALA A 102 -1.85 -13.01 5.38
C ALA A 102 -1.43 -14.27 4.61
N ALA A 103 -0.72 -15.19 5.29
CA ALA A 103 -0.31 -16.46 4.70
C ALA A 103 -1.50 -17.33 4.28
N ASP A 104 -2.58 -17.33 5.07
CA ASP A 104 -3.83 -18.04 4.74
C ASP A 104 -4.55 -17.45 3.52
N GLN A 105 -4.46 -16.14 3.31
CA GLN A 105 -5.02 -15.46 2.14
C GLN A 105 -4.07 -15.47 0.92
N GLY A 106 -2.95 -16.19 0.98
CA GLY A 106 -2.07 -16.37 -0.17
C GLY A 106 -0.88 -15.42 -0.23
N PHE A 107 -0.54 -14.71 0.84
CA PHE A 107 0.68 -13.89 0.86
C PHE A 107 1.91 -14.75 0.52
N ALA A 108 2.72 -14.27 -0.42
CA ALA A 108 3.78 -15.04 -1.08
C ALA A 108 5.14 -14.33 -1.09
N ALA A 109 5.24 -13.09 -0.62
CA ALA A 109 6.50 -12.34 -0.66
C ALA A 109 7.45 -12.77 0.48
N THR A 110 8.16 -13.88 0.25
CA THR A 110 9.12 -14.47 1.21
C THR A 110 10.20 -13.48 1.62
N THR A 111 10.80 -12.76 0.65
CA THR A 111 11.84 -11.76 0.93
C THR A 111 11.34 -10.70 1.89
N SER A 112 10.19 -10.08 1.61
CA SER A 112 9.59 -9.06 2.47
C SER A 112 9.39 -9.57 3.90
N LEU A 113 8.83 -10.78 4.04
CA LEU A 113 8.63 -11.42 5.35
C LEU A 113 9.95 -11.59 6.13
N THR A 114 10.99 -12.09 5.47
CA THR A 114 12.25 -12.45 6.15
C THR A 114 13.22 -11.30 6.34
N THR A 115 13.08 -10.19 5.61
CA THR A 115 13.99 -9.04 5.71
C THR A 115 13.40 -7.83 6.43
N GLU A 116 12.08 -7.78 6.66
CA GLU A 116 11.44 -6.67 7.34
C GLU A 116 12.00 -6.50 8.78
N PRO A 117 12.68 -5.38 9.10
CA PRO A 117 13.38 -5.25 10.38
C PRO A 117 12.45 -5.30 11.60
N SER A 118 11.23 -4.76 11.46
CA SER A 118 10.25 -4.78 12.56
C SER A 118 9.79 -6.19 12.95
N LEU A 119 9.94 -7.17 12.06
CA LEU A 119 9.58 -8.56 12.33
C LEU A 119 10.69 -9.34 13.06
N GLU A 120 11.86 -8.76 13.36
CA GLU A 120 12.99 -9.47 13.96
C GLU A 120 12.60 -10.25 15.24
N SER A 121 11.94 -9.58 16.19
CA SER A 121 11.43 -10.23 17.41
C SER A 121 10.36 -11.27 17.11
N VAL A 122 9.50 -11.00 16.13
CA VAL A 122 8.42 -11.88 15.68
C VAL A 122 8.97 -13.20 15.13
N ARG A 123 10.16 -13.21 14.50
CA ARG A 123 10.79 -14.44 13.99
C ARG A 123 11.18 -15.44 15.07
N GLN A 124 11.34 -14.97 16.30
CA GLN A 124 11.64 -15.83 17.46
C GLN A 124 10.37 -16.51 18.02
N HIS A 125 9.18 -16.11 17.57
CA HIS A 125 7.93 -16.73 18.00
C HIS A 125 7.83 -18.18 17.51
N THR A 126 7.28 -19.08 18.33
CA THR A 126 7.14 -20.50 17.99
C THR A 126 6.33 -20.75 16.70
N SER A 127 5.31 -19.92 16.44
CA SER A 127 4.50 -20.01 15.22
C SER A 127 5.21 -19.58 13.93
N TRP A 128 6.35 -18.87 14.03
CA TRP A 128 7.01 -18.27 12.88
C TRP A 128 7.32 -19.29 11.78
N ALA A 129 7.89 -20.44 12.16
CA ALA A 129 8.30 -21.48 11.21
C ALA A 129 7.14 -21.91 10.30
N ARG A 130 5.95 -22.12 10.88
CA ARG A 130 4.74 -22.49 10.14
C ARG A 130 4.28 -21.40 9.17
N ILE A 131 4.36 -20.13 9.58
CA ILE A 131 3.98 -18.99 8.73
C ILE A 131 4.94 -18.89 7.55
N ALA A 132 6.24 -18.89 7.81
CA ALA A 132 7.28 -18.80 6.78
C ALA A 132 7.18 -19.94 5.77
N GLU A 133 6.94 -21.17 6.23
CA GLU A 133 6.71 -22.33 5.35
C GLU A 133 5.49 -22.14 4.45
N LYS A 134 4.38 -21.63 5.00
CA LYS A 134 3.16 -21.38 4.24
C LYS A 134 3.36 -20.28 3.19
N VAL A 135 4.03 -19.19 3.54
CA VAL A 135 4.35 -18.11 2.58
C VAL A 135 5.28 -18.61 1.48
N ALA A 136 6.27 -19.43 1.81
CA ALA A 136 7.12 -20.07 0.81
C ALA A 136 6.34 -21.04 -0.09
N ALA A 137 5.35 -21.75 0.45
CA ALA A 137 4.46 -22.61 -0.33
C ALA A 137 3.57 -21.81 -1.29
N ASN A 138 3.05 -20.65 -0.87
CA ASN A 138 2.31 -19.75 -1.75
C ASN A 138 3.21 -19.24 -2.89
N ALA A 139 4.43 -18.80 -2.58
CA ALA A 139 5.41 -18.35 -3.58
C ALA A 139 5.73 -19.43 -4.64
N ARG A 140 5.84 -20.69 -4.24
CA ARG A 140 6.07 -21.80 -5.17
C ARG A 140 4.87 -22.07 -6.10
N LYS A 141 3.65 -21.80 -5.64
CA LYS A 141 2.44 -21.93 -6.47
C LYS A 141 2.35 -20.81 -7.51
N ASP A 142 2.80 -19.61 -7.13
CA ASP A 142 2.75 -18.42 -7.99
C ASP A 142 3.93 -18.35 -8.97
N ALA A 143 5.01 -19.10 -8.70
CA ALA A 143 6.11 -19.24 -9.64
C ALA A 143 5.58 -19.86 -10.96
N PRO A 144 5.81 -19.23 -12.12
CA PRO A 144 5.45 -19.85 -13.39
C PRO A 144 6.14 -21.21 -13.45
N ALA A 145 5.37 -22.26 -13.80
CA ALA A 145 5.89 -23.61 -13.97
C ALA A 145 7.14 -23.55 -14.86
N ALA A 146 8.31 -23.56 -14.23
CA ALA A 146 9.56 -23.45 -14.94
C ALA A 146 9.68 -24.73 -15.76
N ALA A 147 9.52 -24.56 -17.07
CA ALA A 147 10.01 -25.39 -18.15
C ALA A 147 10.63 -26.71 -17.67
N THR A 148 9.81 -27.74 -17.56
CA THR A 148 10.28 -29.10 -17.82
C THR A 148 10.56 -29.18 -19.32
N GLN A 149 11.66 -28.59 -19.76
CA GLN A 149 12.26 -28.91 -21.06
C GLN A 149 13.28 -30.02 -20.80
N ASN A 150 12.98 -31.16 -21.44
CA ASN A 150 13.80 -32.37 -21.53
C ASN A 150 15.26 -32.08 -21.90
#